data_AF-D5MIH6-F1
#
_entry.id   AF-D5MIH6-F1
#
_cell.length_a   1.000
_cell.length_b   1.000
_cell.length_c   1.000
_cell.angle_alpha   90.00
_cell.angle_beta   90.00
_cell.angle_gamma   90.00
#
_symmetry.space_group_name_H-M   'P 1'
#
loop_
_entity.id
_entity.type
_entity.pdbx_description
1 polymer ?
#
loop_
_entity_poly.entity_id
_entity_poly.type
_entity_poly.pdbx_seq_one_letter_code
_entity_poly.pdbx_strand_id
1 'polypeptide(L)'
;MWAAIRGAVWESRWLYLPMAAIGGGLAAYVLLLVRGTWQQDYHGGSLWFTLLTMARVFSYYLRLLILPVNLNADYSYNAFPVTTSWADPSAGLAVLFLAGLWYAILVCARIRPVAAFGGAWFFLALLPVSQIIPHHEMVAEHYVYVPSVGFAVAVAGLFDPLLDDPLRRRVLYPAGLLVLMLLSVRTVWRNFDWRDELTLWRKTVQTAPDSARARNNLGGAYLRSGQPTLAETHLEAALRIRPDFASARANMGKLYMDRGDLDMAERELNTALILKQRDAIPRLWLGVVQARKGEIAAAEAQFRTTMDTFPYGAYAYNNMGVLFVRTGRLAEAESLFREALRLMPELTEARDNLARLSRIDGSGIPPVGPGMAGTP
;
A
#
# COMPACT_ATOMS: atom_id res chain seq x y z
N MET A 1 -41.47 17.01 15.95
CA MET A 1 -40.03 16.78 15.65
C MET A 1 -39.78 16.64 14.14
N TRP A 2 -40.18 15.55 13.47
CA TRP A 2 -39.88 15.32 12.05
C TRP A 2 -40.32 16.41 11.06
N ALA A 3 -41.48 17.06 11.28
CA ALA A 3 -41.93 18.19 10.46
C ALA A 3 -40.95 19.38 10.50
N ALA A 4 -40.38 19.68 11.68
CA ALA A 4 -39.42 20.77 11.85
C ALA A 4 -38.02 20.47 11.24
N ILE A 5 -37.59 19.19 11.23
CA ILE A 5 -36.37 18.81 10.46
C ILE A 5 -36.63 19.07 8.97
N ARG A 6 -37.78 18.62 8.46
CA ARG A 6 -38.12 18.78 7.05
C ARG A 6 -38.18 20.26 6.65
N GLY A 7 -38.76 21.12 7.48
CA GLY A 7 -38.78 22.57 7.26
C GLY A 7 -37.36 23.16 7.16
N ALA A 8 -36.49 22.92 8.14
CA ALA A 8 -35.13 23.46 8.15
C ALA A 8 -34.26 22.98 6.97
N VAL A 9 -34.35 21.68 6.63
CA VAL A 9 -33.66 21.12 5.47
C VAL A 9 -34.19 21.74 4.17
N TRP A 10 -35.50 22.00 4.09
CA TRP A 10 -36.13 22.63 2.93
C TRP A 10 -35.71 24.09 2.75
N GLU A 11 -35.59 24.85 3.84
CA GLU A 11 -35.07 26.22 3.81
C GLU A 11 -33.61 26.26 3.36
N SER A 12 -32.81 25.30 3.83
CA SER A 12 -31.39 25.14 3.48
C SER A 12 -31.16 24.25 2.26
N ARG A 13 -32.18 24.00 1.43
CA ARG A 13 -32.14 22.97 0.36
C ARG A 13 -31.01 23.17 -0.64
N TRP A 14 -30.59 24.40 -0.88
CA TRP A 14 -29.49 24.71 -1.81
C TRP A 14 -28.14 24.14 -1.36
N LEU A 15 -27.96 23.88 -0.05
CA LEU A 15 -26.79 23.17 0.47
C LEU A 15 -26.89 21.66 0.19
N TYR A 16 -28.09 21.08 0.36
CA TYR A 16 -28.30 19.63 0.30
C TYR A 16 -28.62 19.09 -1.11
N LEU A 17 -29.12 19.92 -2.02
CA LEU A 17 -29.43 19.54 -3.40
C LEU A 17 -28.20 19.06 -4.19
N PRO A 18 -27.05 19.77 -4.17
CA PRO A 18 -25.83 19.26 -4.80
C PRO A 18 -25.35 17.96 -4.15
N MET A 19 -25.46 17.85 -2.82
CA MET A 19 -25.10 16.64 -2.07
C MET A 19 -25.95 15.44 -2.51
N ALA A 20 -27.26 15.63 -2.66
CA ALA A 20 -28.18 14.60 -3.15
C ALA A 20 -27.92 14.25 -4.62
N ALA A 21 -27.59 15.23 -5.46
CA ALA A 21 -27.22 14.99 -6.86
C ALA A 21 -25.92 14.20 -6.97
N ILE A 22 -24.90 14.52 -6.18
CA ILE A 22 -23.63 13.76 -6.13
C ILE A 22 -23.88 12.35 -5.62
N GLY A 23 -24.61 12.19 -4.51
CA GLY A 23 -24.92 10.87 -3.96
C GLY A 23 -25.74 10.00 -4.91
N GLY A 24 -26.76 10.59 -5.55
CA GLY A 24 -27.57 9.91 -6.57
C GLY A 24 -26.77 9.57 -7.83
N GLY A 25 -25.91 10.49 -8.30
CA GLY A 25 -25.02 10.27 -9.43
C GLY A 25 -24.00 9.17 -9.16
N LEU A 26 -23.41 9.14 -7.96
CA LEU A 26 -22.51 8.07 -7.53
C LEU A 26 -23.25 6.72 -7.46
N ALA A 27 -24.43 6.69 -6.86
CA ALA A 27 -25.25 5.47 -6.80
C ALA A 27 -25.62 4.98 -8.20
N ALA A 28 -26.00 5.88 -9.12
CA ALA A 28 -26.29 5.55 -10.50
C ALA A 28 -25.04 5.05 -11.26
N TYR A 29 -23.90 5.72 -11.12
CA TYR A 29 -22.62 5.27 -11.69
C TYR A 29 -22.28 3.86 -11.21
N VAL A 30 -22.40 3.63 -9.91
CA VAL A 30 -22.16 2.33 -9.29
C VAL A 30 -23.10 1.25 -9.86
N LEU A 31 -24.41 1.51 -9.87
CA LEU A 31 -25.40 0.53 -10.34
C LEU A 31 -25.33 0.27 -11.86
N LEU A 32 -25.00 1.28 -12.66
CA LEU A 32 -25.07 1.21 -14.12
C LEU A 32 -23.74 0.85 -14.78
N LEU A 33 -22.61 1.32 -14.22
CA LEU A 33 -21.30 1.27 -14.87
C LEU A 33 -20.30 0.38 -14.13
N VAL A 34 -20.42 0.23 -12.81
CA VAL A 34 -19.55 -0.69 -12.03
C VAL A 34 -20.09 -2.12 -12.16
N ARG A 35 -19.86 -2.73 -13.32
CA ARG A 35 -20.05 -4.17 -13.51
C ARG A 35 -18.81 -4.91 -13.04
N GLY A 36 -18.88 -5.42 -11.80
CA GLY A 36 -18.11 -6.56 -11.28
C GLY A 36 -16.71 -6.78 -11.86
N THR A 37 -15.83 -5.79 -11.80
CA THR A 37 -14.40 -6.03 -12.04
C THR A 37 -13.72 -6.15 -10.69
N TRP A 38 -13.19 -7.35 -10.42
CA TRP A 38 -12.47 -7.74 -9.19
C TRP A 38 -13.38 -7.97 -7.96
N GLN A 39 -14.36 -8.88 -8.07
CA GLN A 39 -15.12 -9.34 -6.88
C GLN A 39 -14.17 -10.00 -5.88
N GLN A 40 -13.85 -9.26 -4.81
CA GLN A 40 -13.38 -9.84 -3.56
C GLN A 40 -14.60 -10.35 -2.79
N ASP A 41 -14.44 -11.44 -2.06
CA ASP A 41 -15.47 -11.90 -1.14
C ASP A 41 -15.75 -10.82 -0.09
N TYR A 42 -17.00 -10.73 0.36
CA TYR A 42 -17.36 -9.84 1.46
C TYR A 42 -16.50 -10.14 2.69
N HIS A 43 -15.98 -9.09 3.32
CA HIS A 43 -15.24 -9.21 4.57
C HIS A 43 -16.13 -9.85 5.66
N GLY A 44 -15.60 -10.89 6.29
CA GLY A 44 -16.31 -11.66 7.30
C GLY A 44 -17.29 -12.69 6.72
N GLY A 45 -17.33 -12.86 5.40
CA GLY A 45 -18.14 -13.87 4.72
C GLY A 45 -19.57 -13.44 4.39
N SER A 46 -19.97 -12.21 4.72
CA SER A 46 -21.27 -11.67 4.33
C SER A 46 -21.28 -10.15 4.26
N LEU A 47 -22.22 -9.60 3.48
CA LEU A 47 -22.48 -8.16 3.43
C LEU A 47 -22.72 -7.59 4.84
N TRP A 48 -23.46 -8.29 5.70
CA TRP A 48 -23.77 -7.82 7.05
C TRP A 48 -22.52 -7.68 7.92
N PHE A 49 -21.63 -8.66 7.88
CA PHE A 49 -20.36 -8.60 8.60
C PHE A 49 -19.40 -7.56 8.02
N THR A 50 -19.46 -7.33 6.71
CA THR A 50 -18.78 -6.19 6.07
C THR A 50 -19.30 -4.86 6.60
N LEU A 51 -20.63 -4.67 6.65
CA LEU A 51 -21.24 -3.42 7.16
C LEU A 51 -20.92 -3.18 8.64
N LEU A 52 -20.91 -4.23 9.47
CA LEU A 52 -20.48 -4.12 10.87
C LEU A 52 -19.00 -3.74 10.98
N THR A 53 -18.16 -4.31 10.13
CA THR A 53 -16.75 -3.92 10.04
C THR A 53 -16.61 -2.46 9.60
N MET A 54 -17.38 -2.03 8.60
CA MET A 54 -17.38 -0.66 8.10
C MET A 54 -17.88 0.36 9.15
N ALA A 55 -18.83 -0.01 10.00
CA ALA A 55 -19.23 0.83 11.13
C ALA A 55 -18.03 1.13 12.07
N ARG A 56 -17.21 0.10 12.33
CA ARG A 56 -15.97 0.26 13.12
C ARG A 56 -14.93 1.09 12.38
N VAL A 57 -14.79 0.88 11.06
CA VAL A 57 -13.87 1.65 10.21
C VAL A 57 -14.25 3.13 10.15
N PHE A 58 -15.53 3.48 10.00
CA PHE A 58 -15.97 4.88 9.98
C PHE A 58 -15.75 5.56 11.34
N SER A 59 -16.00 4.83 12.44
CA SER A 59 -15.66 5.29 13.79
C SER A 59 -14.15 5.52 13.95
N TYR A 60 -13.34 4.63 13.37
CA TYR A 60 -11.88 4.76 13.33
C TYR A 60 -11.42 5.97 12.52
N TYR A 61 -12.01 6.24 11.35
CA TYR A 61 -11.70 7.42 10.54
C TYR A 61 -12.04 8.73 11.24
N LEU A 62 -13.17 8.81 11.93
CA LEU A 62 -13.49 10.00 12.71
C LEU A 62 -12.48 10.20 13.86
N ARG A 63 -12.07 9.11 14.52
CA ARG A 63 -10.99 9.16 15.51
C ARG A 63 -9.69 9.67 14.90
N LEU A 64 -9.31 9.25 13.69
CA LEU A 64 -8.10 9.72 13.02
C LEU A 64 -8.13 11.24 12.76
N LEU A 65 -9.28 11.80 12.39
CA LEU A 65 -9.42 13.24 12.16
C LEU A 65 -9.31 14.07 13.45
N ILE A 66 -9.73 13.52 14.58
CA ILE A 66 -9.65 14.19 15.90
C ILE A 66 -8.26 13.98 16.53
N LEU A 67 -7.74 12.76 16.47
CA LEU A 67 -6.53 12.33 17.13
C LEU A 67 -5.74 11.37 16.22
N PRO A 68 -4.88 11.89 15.32
CA PRO A 68 -4.12 11.11 14.33
C PRO A 68 -2.93 10.38 14.99
N VAL A 69 -3.23 9.41 15.83
CA VAL A 69 -2.27 8.52 16.50
C VAL A 69 -2.27 7.14 15.85
N ASN A 70 -1.12 6.47 15.90
CA ASN A 70 -0.93 5.12 15.35
C ASN A 70 -1.25 5.02 13.84
N LEU A 71 -0.82 6.04 13.09
CA LEU A 71 -0.93 6.05 11.63
C LEU A 71 -0.11 4.91 11.03
N ASN A 72 -0.65 4.26 10.01
CA ASN A 72 -0.08 3.09 9.37
C ASN A 72 -0.06 3.26 7.84
N ALA A 73 1.04 2.87 7.19
CA ALA A 73 1.14 2.90 5.75
C ALA A 73 0.38 1.74 5.08
N ASP A 74 0.07 0.68 5.84
CA ASP A 74 -0.51 -0.54 5.31
C ASP A 74 -1.51 -1.17 6.29
N TYR A 75 -2.79 -1.15 5.89
CA TYR A 75 -3.89 -1.82 6.61
C TYR A 75 -4.33 -3.15 5.99
N SER A 76 -3.54 -3.71 5.08
CA SER A 76 -3.83 -5.01 4.49
C SER A 76 -3.63 -6.15 5.52
N TYR A 77 -4.37 -7.25 5.33
CA TYR A 77 -4.21 -8.53 6.02
C TYR A 77 -4.15 -8.46 7.54
N ASN A 78 -5.32 -8.41 8.18
CA ASN A 78 -5.52 -8.42 9.65
C ASN A 78 -4.98 -7.20 10.41
N ALA A 79 -4.41 -6.21 9.74
CA ALA A 79 -4.07 -4.93 10.36
C ALA A 79 -5.32 -4.21 10.93
N PHE A 80 -6.51 -4.48 10.38
CA PHE A 80 -7.78 -4.12 10.98
C PHE A 80 -8.65 -5.39 11.17
N PRO A 81 -9.10 -5.69 12.40
CA PRO A 81 -9.83 -6.93 12.69
C PRO A 81 -11.22 -6.90 12.05
N VAL A 82 -11.49 -7.89 11.18
CA VAL A 82 -12.78 -8.08 10.54
C VAL A 82 -13.78 -8.67 11.53
N THR A 83 -14.99 -8.14 11.56
CA THR A 83 -16.07 -8.70 12.38
C THR A 83 -16.63 -9.95 11.71
N THR A 84 -16.69 -11.08 12.42
CA THR A 84 -17.20 -12.37 11.92
C THR A 84 -18.35 -12.91 12.75
N SER A 85 -18.76 -12.20 13.80
CA SER A 85 -19.79 -12.62 14.75
C SER A 85 -20.69 -11.46 15.13
N TRP A 86 -21.98 -11.74 15.26
CA TRP A 86 -22.99 -10.81 15.77
C TRP A 86 -22.76 -10.41 17.24
N ALA A 87 -22.00 -11.21 17.97
CA ALA A 87 -21.67 -10.97 19.37
C ALA A 87 -20.42 -10.09 19.55
N ASP A 88 -19.83 -9.53 18.49
CA ASP A 88 -18.69 -8.61 18.59
C ASP A 88 -19.13 -7.29 19.26
N PRO A 89 -18.73 -7.02 20.52
CA PRO A 89 -19.17 -5.83 21.24
C PRO A 89 -18.64 -4.55 20.61
N SER A 90 -17.48 -4.61 19.94
CA SER A 90 -16.87 -3.44 19.31
C SER A 90 -17.64 -3.01 18.07
N ALA A 91 -18.24 -3.96 17.33
CA ALA A 91 -19.15 -3.67 16.24
C ALA A 91 -20.46 -3.04 16.75
N GLY A 92 -21.05 -3.61 17.81
CA GLY A 92 -22.27 -3.06 18.42
C GLY A 92 -22.08 -1.62 18.92
N LEU A 93 -20.98 -1.35 19.64
CA LEU A 93 -20.64 -0.01 20.12
C LEU A 93 -20.42 0.98 18.96
N ALA A 94 -19.76 0.56 17.88
CA ALA A 94 -19.58 1.40 16.70
C ALA A 94 -20.90 1.74 16.02
N VAL A 95 -21.83 0.78 15.89
CA VAL A 95 -23.17 1.03 15.34
C VAL A 95 -23.96 2.02 16.21
N LEU A 96 -23.96 1.83 17.54
CA LEU A 96 -24.62 2.74 18.46
C LEU A 96 -24.04 4.15 18.40
N PHE A 97 -22.71 4.26 18.35
CA PHE A 97 -22.00 5.52 18.20
C PHE A 97 -22.41 6.24 16.90
N LEU A 98 -22.39 5.54 15.76
CA LEU A 98 -22.78 6.11 14.47
C LEU A 98 -24.26 6.47 14.42
N ALA A 99 -25.15 5.68 15.03
CA ALA A 99 -26.57 6.01 15.12
C ALA A 99 -26.79 7.28 15.95
N GLY A 100 -26.10 7.42 17.08
CA GLY A 100 -26.10 8.62 17.90
C GLY A 100 -25.56 9.85 17.15
N LEU A 101 -24.49 9.68 16.37
CA LEU A 101 -23.90 10.73 15.55
C LEU A 101 -24.85 11.19 14.44
N TRP A 102 -25.50 10.25 13.73
CA TRP A 102 -26.53 10.59 12.74
C TRP A 102 -27.73 11.29 13.37
N TYR A 103 -28.19 10.83 14.53
CA TYR A 103 -29.24 11.53 15.27
C TYR A 103 -28.81 12.97 15.64
N ALA A 104 -27.58 13.15 16.11
CA ALA A 104 -27.03 14.47 16.40
C ALA A 104 -26.97 15.35 15.15
N ILE A 105 -26.54 14.82 13.99
CA ILE A 105 -26.55 15.54 12.70
C ILE A 105 -27.97 15.98 12.32
N LEU A 106 -28.97 15.10 12.47
CA LEU A 106 -30.36 15.41 12.16
C LEU A 106 -30.95 16.49 13.08
N VAL A 107 -30.62 16.45 14.38
CA VAL A 107 -31.02 17.51 15.32
C VAL A 107 -30.29 18.82 15.00
N CYS A 108 -28.98 18.73 14.72
CA CYS A 108 -28.12 19.85 14.34
C CYS A 108 -28.62 20.53 13.06
N ALA A 109 -29.19 19.79 12.11
CA ALA A 109 -29.73 20.35 10.87
C ALA A 109 -30.84 21.40 11.10
N ARG A 110 -31.50 21.38 12.26
CA ARG A 110 -32.49 22.42 12.64
C ARG A 110 -31.87 23.70 13.17
N ILE A 111 -30.69 23.59 13.80
CA ILE A 111 -30.10 24.68 14.60
C ILE A 111 -28.89 25.27 13.88
N ARG A 112 -28.09 24.43 13.23
CA ARG A 112 -26.82 24.72 12.56
C ARG A 112 -26.77 23.93 11.23
N PRO A 113 -27.49 24.35 10.19
CA PRO A 113 -27.56 23.61 8.93
C PRO A 113 -26.20 23.42 8.27
N VAL A 114 -25.28 24.39 8.38
CA VAL A 114 -23.91 24.29 7.86
C VAL A 114 -23.11 23.19 8.57
N ALA A 115 -23.21 23.11 9.90
CA ALA A 115 -22.51 22.06 10.66
C ALA A 115 -23.07 20.66 10.33
N ALA A 116 -24.39 20.54 10.22
CA ALA A 116 -25.05 19.32 9.83
C ALA A 116 -24.71 18.89 8.39
N PHE A 117 -24.59 19.86 7.47
CA PHE A 117 -24.10 19.62 6.12
C PHE A 117 -22.69 19.03 6.14
N GLY A 118 -21.75 19.61 6.91
CA GLY A 118 -20.41 19.05 7.06
C GLY A 118 -20.41 17.62 7.61
N GLY A 119 -21.24 17.35 8.62
CA GLY A 119 -21.40 16.00 9.17
C GLY A 119 -21.96 14.99 8.17
N ALA A 120 -22.97 15.39 7.37
CA ALA A 120 -23.54 14.54 6.32
C ALA A 120 -22.54 14.32 5.16
N TRP A 121 -21.78 15.35 4.79
CA TRP A 121 -20.74 15.26 3.76
C TRP A 121 -19.67 14.23 4.13
N PHE A 122 -19.24 14.18 5.38
CA PHE A 122 -18.26 13.19 5.85
C PHE A 122 -18.67 11.75 5.47
N PHE A 123 -19.92 11.38 5.72
CA PHE A 123 -20.44 10.05 5.37
C PHE A 123 -20.69 9.89 3.88
N LEU A 124 -21.21 10.91 3.20
CA LEU A 124 -21.41 10.85 1.76
C LEU A 124 -20.09 10.58 1.03
N ALA A 125 -19.02 11.28 1.41
CA ALA A 125 -17.70 11.13 0.83
C ALA A 125 -17.07 9.75 1.09
N LEU A 126 -17.52 9.03 2.12
CA LEU A 126 -17.09 7.66 2.42
C LEU A 126 -17.90 6.58 1.68
N LEU A 127 -19.03 6.91 1.04
CA LEU A 127 -19.86 5.93 0.32
C LEU A 127 -19.10 5.13 -0.76
N PRO A 128 -18.23 5.73 -1.60
CA PRO A 128 -17.49 4.98 -2.61
C PRO A 128 -16.60 3.86 -2.02
N VAL A 129 -16.14 4.04 -0.78
CA VAL A 129 -15.20 3.15 -0.07
C VAL A 129 -15.88 2.39 1.06
N SER A 130 -17.21 2.38 1.09
CA SER A 130 -18.03 1.74 2.14
C SER A 130 -18.13 0.22 2.02
N GLN A 131 -17.42 -0.39 1.07
CA GLN A 131 -17.43 -1.83 0.80
C GLN A 131 -18.84 -2.44 0.55
N ILE A 132 -19.85 -1.61 0.26
CA ILE A 132 -21.14 -2.08 -0.27
C ILE A 132 -20.91 -2.85 -1.57
N ILE A 133 -19.99 -2.33 -2.39
CA ILE A 133 -19.33 -3.09 -3.44
C ILE A 133 -17.90 -3.38 -2.97
N PRO A 134 -17.56 -4.64 -2.68
CA PRO A 134 -16.25 -5.00 -2.19
C PRO A 134 -15.13 -4.64 -3.15
N HIS A 135 -14.05 -4.09 -2.62
CA HIS A 135 -12.79 -3.87 -3.32
C HIS A 135 -11.59 -4.27 -2.44
N HIS A 136 -10.41 -4.34 -3.02
CA HIS A 136 -9.21 -4.92 -2.41
C HIS A 136 -8.76 -4.28 -1.07
N GLU A 137 -8.91 -2.96 -0.92
CA GLU A 137 -8.47 -2.23 0.28
C GLU A 137 -9.64 -1.85 1.20
N MET A 138 -9.77 -2.55 2.33
CA MET A 138 -10.81 -2.30 3.32
C MET A 138 -10.61 -0.98 4.10
N VAL A 139 -9.37 -0.66 4.46
CA VAL A 139 -9.02 0.53 5.24
C VAL A 139 -7.84 1.22 4.58
N ALA A 140 -7.91 2.54 4.44
CA ALA A 140 -6.79 3.36 4.02
C ALA A 140 -6.93 4.78 4.55
N GLU A 141 -5.85 5.38 5.03
CA GLU A 141 -5.88 6.76 5.55
C GLU A 141 -6.23 7.78 4.47
N HIS A 142 -5.85 7.54 3.21
CA HIS A 142 -6.16 8.47 2.12
C HIS A 142 -7.67 8.56 1.82
N TYR A 143 -8.48 7.60 2.28
CA TYR A 143 -9.94 7.67 2.18
C TYR A 143 -10.55 8.80 3.01
N VAL A 144 -9.82 9.34 4.01
CA VAL A 144 -10.33 10.46 4.82
C VAL A 144 -10.06 11.84 4.21
N TYR A 145 -9.36 11.95 3.08
CA TYR A 145 -9.02 13.25 2.48
C TYR A 145 -10.26 14.06 2.09
N VAL A 146 -11.18 13.48 1.31
CA VAL A 146 -12.43 14.16 0.92
C VAL A 146 -13.42 14.30 2.10
N PRO A 147 -13.62 13.27 2.95
CA PRO A 147 -14.41 13.40 4.17
C PRO A 147 -13.93 14.48 5.14
N SER A 148 -12.62 14.74 5.21
CA SER A 148 -12.03 15.75 6.12
C SER A 148 -12.54 17.17 5.84
N VAL A 149 -12.94 17.47 4.60
CA VAL A 149 -13.57 18.76 4.24
C VAL A 149 -14.90 18.92 4.99
N GLY A 150 -15.74 17.88 4.98
CA GLY A 150 -17.00 17.88 5.72
C GLY A 150 -16.78 17.98 7.22
N PHE A 151 -15.79 17.25 7.74
CA PHE A 151 -15.40 17.36 9.14
C PHE A 151 -14.97 18.78 9.53
N ALA A 152 -14.13 19.44 8.72
CA ALA A 152 -13.71 20.81 8.96
C ALA A 152 -14.89 21.81 8.93
N VAL A 153 -15.81 21.65 7.97
CA VAL A 153 -17.05 22.45 7.90
C VAL A 153 -17.94 22.20 9.13
N ALA A 154 -18.06 20.95 9.58
CA ALA A 154 -18.81 20.60 10.78
C ALA A 154 -18.22 21.27 12.03
N VAL A 155 -16.90 21.16 12.22
CA VAL A 155 -16.19 21.81 13.33
C VAL A 155 -16.38 23.33 13.26
N ALA A 156 -16.17 23.96 12.11
CA ALA A 156 -16.36 25.39 11.94
C ALA A 156 -17.78 25.84 12.32
N GLY A 157 -18.82 25.20 11.78
CA GLY A 157 -20.22 25.54 12.07
C GLY A 157 -20.66 25.26 13.51
N LEU A 158 -19.99 24.33 14.22
CA LEU A 158 -20.22 24.10 15.64
C LEU A 158 -19.58 25.18 16.52
N PHE A 159 -18.36 25.60 16.15
CA PHE A 159 -17.57 26.57 16.91
C PHE A 159 -17.97 28.03 16.66
N ASP A 160 -18.47 28.37 15.48
CA ASP A 160 -18.77 29.74 15.05
C ASP A 160 -19.48 30.60 16.12
N PRO A 161 -20.63 30.21 16.70
CA PRO A 161 -21.30 31.02 17.72
C PRO A 161 -20.68 30.92 19.13
N LEU A 162 -19.77 29.97 19.36
CA LEU A 162 -18.95 30.01 20.58
C LEU A 162 -17.98 31.20 20.55
N LEU A 163 -17.64 31.68 19.35
CA LEU A 163 -16.73 32.81 19.12
C LEU A 163 -17.41 34.19 19.20
N ASP A 164 -18.73 34.26 19.25
CA ASP A 164 -19.49 35.51 19.43
C ASP A 164 -19.17 36.20 20.77
N ASP A 165 -18.91 35.39 21.80
CA ASP A 165 -18.51 35.88 23.12
C ASP A 165 -17.02 36.25 23.14
N PRO A 166 -16.67 37.52 23.41
CA PRO A 166 -15.29 37.99 23.39
C PRO A 166 -14.40 37.27 24.43
N LEU A 167 -14.95 36.80 25.55
CA LEU A 167 -14.18 36.05 26.56
C LEU A 167 -13.82 34.65 26.04
N ARG A 168 -14.80 33.92 25.50
CA ARG A 168 -14.55 32.59 24.90
C ARG A 168 -13.58 32.70 23.72
N ARG A 169 -13.74 33.72 22.87
CA ARG A 169 -12.87 33.94 21.71
C ARG A 169 -11.40 34.12 22.07
N ARG A 170 -11.10 34.83 23.18
CA ARG A 170 -9.73 34.99 23.70
C ARG A 170 -9.10 33.67 24.14
N VAL A 171 -9.89 32.65 24.45
CA VAL A 171 -9.41 31.31 24.84
C VAL A 171 -9.39 30.36 23.64
N LEU A 172 -10.46 30.35 22.83
CA LEU A 172 -10.64 29.40 21.74
C LEU A 172 -9.65 29.61 20.59
N TYR A 173 -9.29 30.87 20.25
CA TYR A 173 -8.28 31.12 19.22
C TYR A 173 -6.88 30.60 19.58
N PRO A 174 -6.28 30.96 20.72
CA PRO A 174 -4.97 30.41 21.08
C PRO A 174 -5.02 28.90 21.31
N ALA A 175 -6.12 28.35 21.85
CA ALA A 175 -6.29 26.90 21.96
C ALA A 175 -6.32 26.23 20.58
N GLY A 176 -7.07 26.77 19.61
CA GLY A 176 -7.09 26.28 18.24
C GLY A 176 -5.73 26.39 17.55
N LEU A 177 -5.02 27.51 17.74
CA LEU A 177 -3.67 27.69 17.22
C LEU A 177 -2.69 26.69 17.83
N LEU A 178 -2.79 26.41 19.13
CA LEU A 178 -2.00 25.39 19.80
C LEU A 178 -2.28 24.00 19.22
N VAL A 179 -3.56 23.64 19.00
CA VAL A 179 -3.91 22.36 18.35
C VAL A 179 -3.32 22.29 16.94
N LEU A 180 -3.43 23.34 16.13
CA LEU A 180 -2.82 23.39 14.80
C LEU A 180 -1.30 23.28 14.85
N MET A 181 -0.65 23.92 15.82
CA MET A 181 0.80 23.83 16.02
C MET A 181 1.20 22.39 16.38
N LEU A 182 0.51 21.75 17.32
CA LEU A 182 0.76 20.37 17.73
C LEU A 182 0.56 19.39 16.57
N LEU A 183 -0.50 19.57 15.78
CA LEU A 183 -0.74 18.76 14.58
C LEU A 183 0.33 18.99 13.52
N SER A 184 0.79 20.24 13.34
CA SER A 184 1.89 20.57 12.42
C SER A 184 3.20 19.90 12.84
N VAL A 185 3.55 19.95 14.13
CA VAL A 185 4.70 19.23 14.69
C VAL A 185 4.55 17.72 14.48
N ARG A 186 3.35 17.17 14.70
CA ARG A 186 3.07 15.75 14.48
C ARG A 186 3.27 15.35 13.01
N THR A 187 2.87 16.20 12.07
CA THR A 187 3.08 16.02 10.62
C THR A 187 4.57 16.01 10.28
N VAL A 188 5.34 17.00 10.78
CA VAL A 188 6.79 17.04 10.58
C VAL A 188 7.45 15.79 11.16
N TRP A 189 7.02 15.34 12.35
CA TRP A 189 7.55 14.11 12.93
C TRP A 189 7.18 12.86 12.13
N ARG A 190 5.97 12.81 11.57
CA ARG A 190 5.53 11.71 10.70
C ARG A 190 6.39 11.61 9.45
N ASN A 191 6.93 12.71 8.91
CA ASN A 191 7.81 12.65 7.73
C ASN A 191 9.07 11.81 7.97
N PHE A 192 9.54 11.65 9.22
CA PHE A 192 10.66 10.76 9.53
C PHE A 192 10.32 9.28 9.32
N ASP A 193 9.05 8.89 9.51
CA ASP A 193 8.61 7.52 9.21
C ASP A 193 8.66 7.24 7.69
N TRP A 194 8.59 8.28 6.84
CA TRP A 194 8.59 8.17 5.37
C TRP A 194 9.95 8.50 4.73
N ARG A 195 11.00 8.66 5.55
CA ARG A 195 12.32 9.09 5.07
C ARG A 195 12.94 8.10 4.09
N ASP A 196 12.83 6.83 4.41
CA ASP A 196 13.39 5.73 3.64
C ASP A 196 12.54 4.47 3.84
N GLU A 197 12.82 3.47 3.02
CA GLU A 197 12.07 2.23 3.02
C GLU A 197 12.17 1.47 4.35
N LEU A 198 13.33 1.51 5.02
CA LEU A 198 13.56 0.78 6.25
C LEU A 198 12.76 1.39 7.41
N THR A 199 12.79 2.72 7.54
CA THR A 199 12.03 3.46 8.55
C THR A 199 10.52 3.28 8.34
N LEU A 200 10.06 3.34 7.09
CA LEU A 200 8.66 3.14 6.72
C LEU A 200 8.15 1.76 7.11
N TRP A 201 8.80 0.70 6.65
CA TRP A 201 8.31 -0.65 6.92
C TRP A 201 8.53 -1.07 8.37
N ARG A 202 9.59 -0.59 9.02
CA ARG A 202 9.77 -0.79 10.47
C ARG A 202 8.61 -0.18 11.24
N LYS A 203 8.22 1.06 10.93
CA LYS A 203 7.08 1.72 11.59
C LYS A 203 5.78 0.99 11.31
N THR A 204 5.57 0.57 10.07
CA THR A 204 4.38 -0.18 9.63
C THR A 204 4.25 -1.51 10.36
N VAL A 205 5.34 -2.26 10.53
CA VAL A 205 5.35 -3.52 11.29
C VAL A 205 5.10 -3.29 12.79
N GLN A 206 5.54 -2.15 13.36
CA GLN A 206 5.21 -1.81 14.75
C GLN A 206 3.71 -1.56 14.94
N THR A 207 3.04 -0.93 13.96
CA THR A 207 1.60 -0.61 14.04
C THR A 207 0.69 -1.74 13.55
N ALA A 208 1.17 -2.60 12.65
CA ALA A 208 0.49 -3.80 12.16
C ALA A 208 1.46 -4.99 12.15
N PRO A 209 1.73 -5.59 13.32
CA PRO A 209 2.67 -6.70 13.41
C PRO A 209 2.25 -7.90 12.58
N ASP A 210 0.95 -8.10 12.33
CA ASP A 210 0.42 -9.23 11.57
C ASP A 210 0.20 -8.94 10.08
N SER A 211 0.78 -7.86 9.54
CA SER A 211 0.80 -7.63 8.10
C SER A 211 1.95 -8.40 7.44
N ALA A 212 1.61 -9.47 6.70
CA ALA A 212 2.58 -10.21 5.90
C ALA A 212 3.27 -9.31 4.85
N ARG A 213 2.53 -8.37 4.24
CA ARG A 213 3.06 -7.43 3.25
C ARG A 213 4.11 -6.51 3.87
N ALA A 214 3.81 -5.90 5.02
CA ALA A 214 4.76 -5.04 5.72
C ALA A 214 6.01 -5.81 6.16
N ARG A 215 5.85 -7.04 6.68
CA ARG A 215 6.98 -7.91 7.04
C ARG A 215 7.83 -8.29 5.83
N ASN A 216 7.21 -8.64 4.70
CA ASN A 216 7.93 -8.93 3.45
C ASN A 216 8.75 -7.74 2.98
N ASN A 217 8.15 -6.55 2.97
CA ASN A 217 8.82 -5.36 2.47
C ASN A 217 9.95 -4.93 3.43
N LEU A 218 9.75 -5.07 4.74
CA LEU A 218 10.82 -4.88 5.72
C LEU A 218 11.96 -5.89 5.53
N GLY A 219 11.63 -7.16 5.25
CA GLY A 219 12.61 -8.18 4.90
C GLY A 219 13.42 -7.83 3.65
N GLY A 220 12.76 -7.38 2.59
CA GLY A 220 13.41 -6.88 1.37
C GLY A 220 14.31 -5.66 1.62
N ALA A 221 13.88 -4.72 2.47
CA ALA A 221 14.69 -3.56 2.86
C ALA A 221 15.96 -3.98 3.62
N TYR A 222 15.86 -4.98 4.49
CA TYR A 222 17.03 -5.56 5.18
C TYR A 222 17.97 -6.30 4.23
N LEU A 223 17.46 -6.99 3.20
CA LEU A 223 18.30 -7.60 2.16
C LEU A 223 19.12 -6.53 1.42
N ARG A 224 18.48 -5.45 0.97
CA ARG A 224 19.18 -4.32 0.33
C ARG A 224 20.20 -3.64 1.24
N SER A 225 19.92 -3.61 2.55
CA SER A 225 20.80 -3.01 3.56
C SER A 225 21.89 -3.96 4.08
N GLY A 226 22.06 -5.15 3.47
CA GLY A 226 23.10 -6.11 3.86
C GLY A 226 22.90 -6.77 5.23
N GLN A 227 21.66 -6.86 5.72
CA GLN A 227 21.30 -7.42 7.03
C GLN A 227 20.49 -8.72 6.88
N PRO A 228 21.09 -9.82 6.39
CA PRO A 228 20.36 -11.03 6.00
C PRO A 228 19.66 -11.74 7.16
N THR A 229 20.21 -11.70 8.38
CA THR A 229 19.57 -12.33 9.55
C THR A 229 18.25 -11.64 9.94
N LEU A 230 18.20 -10.31 9.88
CA LEU A 230 16.96 -9.56 10.11
C LEU A 230 15.98 -9.77 8.96
N ALA A 231 16.47 -9.83 7.72
CA ALA A 231 15.65 -10.13 6.57
C ALA A 231 14.93 -11.49 6.71
N GLU A 232 15.67 -12.55 7.02
CA GLU A 232 15.15 -13.89 7.25
C GLU A 232 14.05 -13.89 8.32
N THR A 233 14.33 -13.29 9.49
CA THR A 233 13.37 -13.20 10.59
C THR A 233 12.03 -12.60 10.12
N HIS A 234 12.09 -11.50 9.35
CA HIS A 234 10.87 -10.85 8.85
C HIS A 234 10.19 -11.62 7.72
N LEU A 235 10.95 -12.27 6.83
CA LEU A 235 10.40 -13.07 5.74
C LEU A 235 9.73 -14.36 6.24
N GLU A 236 10.35 -15.08 7.18
CA GLU A 236 9.74 -16.22 7.88
C GLU A 236 8.45 -15.78 8.58
N ALA A 237 8.51 -14.65 9.27
CA ALA A 237 7.39 -14.08 9.96
C ALA A 237 6.26 -13.65 9.00
N ALA A 238 6.57 -13.25 7.76
CA ALA A 238 5.60 -13.00 6.70
C ALA A 238 4.97 -14.30 6.19
N LEU A 239 5.77 -15.33 5.94
CA LEU A 239 5.33 -16.65 5.46
C LEU A 239 4.53 -17.42 6.51
N ARG A 240 4.78 -17.20 7.81
CA ARG A 240 3.94 -17.74 8.88
C ARG A 240 2.54 -17.12 8.89
N ILE A 241 2.42 -15.83 8.58
CA ILE A 241 1.12 -15.15 8.45
C ILE A 241 0.43 -15.57 7.15
N ARG A 242 1.18 -15.64 6.05
CA ARG A 242 0.69 -16.04 4.73
C ARG A 242 1.64 -17.04 4.05
N PRO A 243 1.36 -18.35 4.17
CA PRO A 243 2.22 -19.39 3.60
C PRO A 243 2.35 -19.35 2.06
N ASP A 244 1.33 -18.86 1.37
CA ASP A 244 1.21 -18.72 -0.09
C ASP A 244 1.65 -17.34 -0.60
N PHE A 245 2.44 -16.59 0.18
CA PHE A 245 2.88 -15.26 -0.24
C PHE A 245 4.07 -15.31 -1.22
N ALA A 246 3.76 -15.35 -2.52
CA ALA A 246 4.76 -15.48 -3.60
C ALA A 246 5.93 -14.48 -3.50
N SER A 247 5.68 -13.21 -3.17
CA SER A 247 6.75 -12.20 -3.05
C SER A 247 7.69 -12.46 -1.87
N ALA A 248 7.19 -12.99 -0.75
CA ALA A 248 8.02 -13.38 0.38
C ALA A 248 8.85 -14.64 0.06
N ARG A 249 8.27 -15.59 -0.68
CA ARG A 249 9.00 -16.75 -1.23
C ARG A 249 10.14 -16.30 -2.16
N ALA A 250 9.87 -15.36 -3.06
CA ALA A 250 10.92 -14.81 -3.93
C ALA A 250 12.05 -14.16 -3.14
N ASN A 251 11.73 -13.35 -2.12
CA ASN A 251 12.72 -12.72 -1.25
C ASN A 251 13.52 -13.73 -0.41
N MET A 252 12.91 -14.83 0.05
CA MET A 252 13.65 -15.96 0.66
C MET A 252 14.58 -16.62 -0.36
N GLY A 253 14.13 -16.78 -1.61
CA GLY A 253 14.99 -17.25 -2.70
C GLY A 253 16.21 -16.35 -2.91
N LYS A 254 16.02 -15.03 -2.90
CA LYS A 254 17.12 -14.06 -2.96
C LYS A 254 18.05 -14.17 -1.74
N LEU A 255 17.50 -14.26 -0.53
CA LEU A 255 18.28 -14.45 0.70
C LEU A 255 19.21 -15.66 0.59
N TYR A 256 18.68 -16.82 0.20
CA TYR A 256 19.47 -18.04 0.03
C TYR A 256 20.49 -17.92 -1.11
N MET A 257 20.13 -17.27 -2.21
CA MET A 257 21.06 -16.99 -3.31
C MET A 257 22.24 -16.12 -2.85
N ASP A 258 21.99 -15.11 -2.01
CA ASP A 258 23.02 -14.21 -1.46
C ASP A 258 23.93 -14.93 -0.44
N ARG A 259 23.41 -15.96 0.26
CA ARG A 259 24.19 -16.84 1.14
C ARG A 259 24.98 -17.92 0.40
N GLY A 260 24.65 -18.17 -0.87
CA GLY A 260 25.24 -19.24 -1.68
C GLY A 260 24.52 -20.59 -1.58
N ASP A 261 23.39 -20.65 -0.86
CA ASP A 261 22.55 -21.85 -0.72
C ASP A 261 21.67 -22.04 -1.98
N LEU A 262 22.31 -22.33 -3.12
CA LEU A 262 21.67 -22.30 -4.44
C LEU A 262 20.48 -23.28 -4.56
N ASP A 263 20.54 -24.44 -3.92
CA ASP A 263 19.43 -25.42 -3.95
C ASP A 263 18.21 -24.93 -3.14
N MET A 264 18.42 -24.26 -2.01
CA MET A 264 17.34 -23.62 -1.25
C MET A 264 16.74 -22.47 -2.05
N ALA A 265 17.60 -21.65 -2.67
CA ALA A 265 17.18 -20.52 -3.49
C ALA A 265 16.27 -20.98 -4.64
N GLU A 266 16.69 -22.00 -5.39
CA GLU A 266 15.92 -22.56 -6.48
C GLU A 266 14.54 -23.09 -6.02
N ARG A 267 14.47 -23.77 -4.87
CA ARG A 267 13.20 -24.26 -4.32
C ARG A 267 12.22 -23.13 -4.00
N GLU A 268 12.68 -22.08 -3.32
CA GLU A 268 11.84 -20.95 -2.95
C GLU A 268 11.36 -20.15 -4.17
N LEU A 269 12.25 -19.96 -5.17
CA LEU A 269 11.93 -19.26 -6.41
C LEU A 269 10.93 -20.05 -7.27
N ASN A 270 11.10 -21.37 -7.38
CA ASN A 270 10.12 -22.24 -8.05
C ASN A 270 8.77 -22.21 -7.34
N THR A 271 8.76 -22.23 -6.00
CA THR A 271 7.52 -22.09 -5.22
C THR A 271 6.84 -20.75 -5.50
N ALA A 272 7.60 -19.65 -5.55
CA ALA A 272 7.07 -18.33 -5.92
C ALA A 272 6.44 -18.34 -7.33
N LEU A 273 7.07 -19.01 -8.30
CA LEU A 273 6.57 -19.15 -9.67
C LEU A 273 5.35 -20.07 -9.77
N ILE A 274 5.22 -21.10 -8.93
CA ILE A 274 3.99 -21.91 -8.86
C ILE A 274 2.83 -21.03 -8.40
N LEU A 275 3.05 -20.19 -7.39
CA LEU A 275 2.05 -19.28 -6.84
C LEU A 275 1.71 -18.12 -7.80
N LYS A 276 2.70 -17.62 -8.55
CA LYS A 276 2.55 -16.57 -9.55
C LYS A 276 3.40 -16.85 -10.80
N GLN A 277 2.81 -17.58 -11.75
CA GLN A 277 3.52 -18.07 -12.94
C GLN A 277 4.11 -16.98 -13.85
N ARG A 278 3.48 -15.80 -13.88
CA ARG A 278 3.90 -14.67 -14.74
C ARG A 278 4.78 -13.64 -14.01
N ASP A 279 5.28 -13.95 -12.83
CA ASP A 279 6.16 -13.03 -12.08
C ASP A 279 7.58 -13.06 -12.64
N ALA A 280 8.07 -11.91 -13.11
CA ALA A 280 9.36 -11.77 -13.75
C ALA A 280 10.53 -11.75 -12.74
N ILE A 281 10.31 -11.26 -11.53
CA ILE A 281 11.37 -11.15 -10.50
C ILE A 281 11.92 -12.52 -10.10
N PRO A 282 11.09 -13.47 -9.59
CA PRO A 282 11.60 -14.78 -9.19
C PRO A 282 12.15 -15.56 -10.39
N ARG A 283 11.64 -15.32 -11.60
CA ARG A 283 12.17 -15.92 -12.83
C ARG A 283 13.58 -15.43 -13.17
N LEU A 284 13.80 -14.13 -13.08
CA LEU A 284 15.12 -13.53 -13.27
C LEU A 284 16.14 -14.11 -12.26
N TRP A 285 15.77 -14.16 -10.98
CA TRP A 285 16.63 -14.72 -9.93
C TRP A 285 16.85 -16.22 -10.11
N LEU A 286 15.87 -16.97 -10.60
CA LEU A 286 16.03 -18.39 -10.91
C LEU A 286 17.08 -18.59 -12.01
N GLY A 287 17.04 -17.77 -13.07
CA GLY A 287 18.08 -17.79 -14.10
C GLY A 287 19.48 -17.51 -13.55
N VAL A 288 19.61 -16.56 -12.60
CA VAL A 288 20.88 -16.29 -11.93
C VAL A 288 21.35 -17.49 -11.08
N VAL A 289 20.46 -18.10 -10.31
CA VAL A 289 20.76 -19.29 -9.50
C VAL A 289 21.25 -20.44 -10.39
N GLN A 290 20.52 -20.76 -11.45
CA GLN A 290 20.87 -21.82 -12.40
C GLN A 290 22.21 -21.56 -13.09
N ALA A 291 22.47 -20.31 -13.48
CA ALA A 291 23.75 -19.91 -14.04
C ALA A 291 24.90 -20.04 -13.03
N ARG A 292 24.68 -19.82 -11.72
CA ARG A 292 25.69 -20.05 -10.67
C ARG A 292 25.93 -21.55 -10.45
N LYS A 293 24.91 -22.40 -10.60
CA LYS A 293 25.02 -23.87 -10.57
C LYS A 293 25.70 -24.47 -11.81
N GLY A 294 25.86 -23.69 -12.88
CA GLY A 294 26.44 -24.16 -14.16
C GLY A 294 25.40 -24.74 -15.12
N GLU A 295 24.12 -24.59 -14.83
CA GLU A 295 23.00 -25.07 -15.64
C GLU A 295 22.69 -24.06 -16.76
N ILE A 296 23.64 -23.89 -17.69
CA ILE A 296 23.65 -22.81 -18.68
C ILE A 296 22.36 -22.75 -19.51
N ALA A 297 21.92 -23.88 -20.05
CA ALA A 297 20.73 -23.94 -20.90
C ALA A 297 19.44 -23.57 -20.14
N ALA A 298 19.32 -23.99 -18.88
CA ALA A 298 18.18 -23.64 -18.04
C ALA A 298 18.16 -22.14 -17.72
N ALA A 299 19.32 -21.57 -17.38
CA ALA A 299 19.45 -20.14 -17.13
C ALA A 299 19.09 -19.28 -18.35
N GLU A 300 19.57 -19.65 -19.54
CA GLU A 300 19.21 -18.98 -20.79
C GLU A 300 17.70 -18.97 -21.03
N ALA A 301 17.02 -20.09 -20.79
CA ALA A 301 15.57 -20.19 -20.95
C ALA A 301 14.81 -19.23 -20.01
N GLN A 302 15.26 -19.10 -18.75
CA GLN A 302 14.66 -18.16 -17.81
C GLN A 302 14.88 -16.71 -18.22
N PHE A 303 16.10 -16.36 -18.65
CA PHE A 303 16.40 -15.00 -19.11
C PHE A 303 15.59 -14.63 -20.35
N ARG A 304 15.52 -15.51 -21.37
CA ARG A 304 14.71 -15.29 -22.57
C ARG A 304 13.25 -15.02 -22.26
N THR A 305 12.67 -15.80 -21.34
CA THR A 305 11.27 -15.62 -20.91
C THR A 305 11.05 -14.26 -20.21
N THR A 306 12.10 -13.68 -19.63
CA THR A 306 12.03 -12.41 -18.89
C THR A 306 12.28 -11.18 -19.77
N MET A 307 12.91 -11.35 -20.94
CA MET A 307 13.33 -10.25 -21.84
C MET A 307 12.18 -9.34 -22.29
N ASP A 308 10.97 -9.90 -22.44
CA ASP A 308 9.80 -9.15 -22.91
C ASP A 308 9.04 -8.41 -21.78
N THR A 309 9.52 -8.49 -20.53
CA THR A 309 8.82 -7.88 -19.39
C THR A 309 9.52 -6.59 -18.94
N PHE A 310 8.96 -5.43 -19.25
CA PHE A 310 9.49 -4.15 -18.73
C PHE A 310 9.18 -4.00 -17.23
N PRO A 311 10.13 -3.51 -16.39
CA PRO A 311 11.51 -3.12 -16.69
C PRO A 311 12.54 -4.28 -16.59
N TYR A 312 12.11 -5.48 -16.19
CA TYR A 312 12.98 -6.63 -15.92
C TYR A 312 13.74 -7.17 -17.13
N GLY A 313 13.27 -6.88 -18.34
CA GLY A 313 13.92 -7.27 -19.59
C GLY A 313 15.34 -6.77 -19.69
N ALA A 314 15.60 -5.52 -19.31
CA ALA A 314 16.96 -4.94 -19.31
C ALA A 314 17.92 -5.73 -18.40
N TYR A 315 17.46 -6.11 -17.21
CA TYR A 315 18.23 -6.97 -16.30
C TYR A 315 18.43 -8.38 -16.85
N ALA A 316 17.44 -8.93 -17.57
CA ALA A 316 17.56 -10.24 -18.23
C ALA A 316 18.61 -10.22 -19.35
N TYR A 317 18.61 -9.18 -20.19
CA TYR A 317 19.64 -8.96 -21.20
C TYR A 317 21.03 -8.84 -20.56
N ASN A 318 21.17 -8.03 -19.51
CA ASN A 318 22.44 -7.89 -18.79
C ASN A 318 22.92 -9.23 -18.20
N ASN A 319 22.05 -9.96 -17.48
CA ASN A 319 22.43 -11.22 -16.85
C ASN A 319 22.74 -12.33 -17.88
N MET A 320 22.04 -12.36 -19.02
CA MET A 320 22.37 -13.25 -20.14
C MET A 320 23.70 -12.87 -20.80
N GLY A 321 24.01 -11.58 -20.90
CA GLY A 321 25.32 -11.09 -21.34
C GLY A 321 26.45 -11.59 -20.43
N VAL A 322 26.27 -11.49 -19.10
CA VAL A 322 27.24 -12.03 -18.13
C VAL A 322 27.41 -13.55 -18.27
N LEU A 323 26.31 -14.28 -18.49
CA LEU A 323 26.36 -15.72 -18.76
C LEU A 323 27.17 -16.04 -20.03
N PHE A 324 27.05 -15.22 -21.08
CA PHE A 324 27.76 -15.39 -22.34
C PHE A 324 29.24 -15.06 -22.24
N VAL A 325 29.61 -14.04 -21.44
CA VAL A 325 31.03 -13.80 -21.12
C VAL A 325 31.64 -15.02 -20.43
N ARG A 326 30.93 -15.62 -19.46
CA ARG A 326 31.40 -16.82 -18.75
C ARG A 326 31.56 -18.05 -19.66
N THR A 327 30.84 -18.12 -20.77
CA THR A 327 30.91 -19.22 -21.74
C THR A 327 31.75 -18.89 -22.98
N GLY A 328 32.44 -17.74 -23.00
CA GLY A 328 33.33 -17.33 -24.09
C GLY A 328 32.64 -16.72 -25.33
N ARG A 329 31.32 -16.50 -25.27
CA ARG A 329 30.50 -15.93 -26.36
C ARG A 329 30.53 -14.39 -26.32
N LEU A 330 31.72 -13.82 -26.47
CA LEU A 330 31.98 -12.39 -26.20
C LEU A 330 31.18 -11.43 -27.10
N ALA A 331 31.13 -11.68 -28.42
CA ALA A 331 30.40 -10.83 -29.36
C ALA A 331 28.89 -10.80 -29.08
N GLU A 332 28.32 -11.95 -28.71
CA GLU A 332 26.91 -12.04 -28.33
C GLU A 332 26.64 -11.32 -27.00
N ALA A 333 27.54 -11.45 -26.02
CA ALA A 333 27.45 -10.73 -24.76
C ALA A 333 27.44 -9.20 -24.97
N GLU A 334 28.29 -8.69 -25.87
CA GLU A 334 28.35 -7.27 -26.22
C GLU A 334 27.00 -6.76 -26.76
N SER A 335 26.39 -7.51 -27.67
CA SER A 335 25.07 -7.19 -28.21
C SER A 335 24.01 -7.16 -27.11
N LEU A 336 24.04 -8.12 -26.18
CA LEU A 336 23.09 -8.17 -25.07
C LEU A 336 23.26 -6.99 -24.10
N PHE A 337 24.49 -6.58 -23.77
CA PHE A 337 24.71 -5.41 -22.92
C PHE A 337 24.23 -4.10 -23.59
N ARG A 338 24.45 -3.96 -24.91
CA ARG A 338 23.93 -2.82 -25.67
C ARG A 338 22.40 -2.78 -25.65
N GLU A 339 21.75 -3.93 -25.80
CA GLU A 339 20.29 -4.00 -25.74
C GLU A 339 19.74 -3.68 -24.35
N ALA A 340 20.41 -4.14 -23.28
CA ALA A 340 20.09 -3.77 -21.91
C ALA A 340 20.13 -2.23 -21.71
N LEU A 341 21.17 -1.57 -22.24
CA LEU A 341 21.32 -0.11 -22.20
C LEU A 341 20.34 0.63 -23.13
N ARG A 342 19.90 0.01 -24.22
CA ARG A 342 18.84 0.57 -25.08
C ARG A 342 17.51 0.63 -24.34
N LEU A 343 17.20 -0.41 -23.55
CA LEU A 343 15.99 -0.50 -22.75
C LEU A 343 16.05 0.35 -21.47
N MET A 344 17.23 0.44 -20.85
CA MET A 344 17.47 1.17 -19.61
C MET A 344 18.85 1.86 -19.67
N PRO A 345 18.93 3.07 -20.25
CA PRO A 345 20.19 3.79 -20.43
C PRO A 345 20.99 4.04 -19.14
N GLU A 346 20.28 4.14 -18.02
CA GLU A 346 20.81 4.36 -16.68
C GLU A 346 21.34 3.09 -15.99
N LEU A 347 21.14 1.89 -16.55
CA LEU A 347 21.56 0.61 -15.97
C LEU A 347 23.10 0.54 -15.89
N THR A 348 23.63 0.81 -14.69
CA THR A 348 25.07 1.02 -14.48
C THR A 348 25.83 -0.29 -14.63
N GLU A 349 25.25 -1.40 -14.23
CA GLU A 349 25.81 -2.75 -14.34
C GLU A 349 26.07 -3.13 -15.80
N ALA A 350 25.12 -2.86 -16.70
CA ALA A 350 25.28 -3.15 -18.13
C ALA A 350 26.37 -2.27 -18.75
N ARG A 351 26.46 -1.00 -18.33
CA ARG A 351 27.52 -0.07 -18.75
C ARG A 351 28.90 -0.56 -18.30
N ASP A 352 29.03 -0.96 -17.05
CA ASP A 352 30.27 -1.46 -16.47
C ASP A 352 30.68 -2.80 -17.08
N ASN A 353 29.72 -3.68 -17.38
CA ASN A 353 29.98 -4.95 -18.04
C ASN A 353 30.46 -4.75 -19.49
N LEU A 354 29.82 -3.84 -20.23
CA LEU A 354 30.26 -3.48 -21.59
C LEU A 354 31.67 -2.87 -21.59
N ALA A 355 31.95 -1.95 -20.64
CA ALA A 355 33.26 -1.32 -20.50
C ALA A 355 34.37 -2.28 -20.03
N ARG A 356 34.01 -3.36 -19.31
CA ARG A 356 34.93 -4.46 -18.98
C ARG A 356 35.20 -5.34 -20.20
N LEU A 357 34.17 -5.69 -20.95
CA LEU A 357 34.27 -6.51 -22.15
C LEU A 357 35.16 -5.87 -23.22
N SER A 358 35.03 -4.56 -23.45
CA SER A 358 35.85 -3.83 -24.43
C SER A 358 37.35 -3.78 -24.09
N ARG A 359 37.72 -3.97 -22.82
CA ARG A 359 39.13 -4.04 -22.40
C ARG A 359 39.73 -5.43 -22.65
N ILE A 360 38.92 -6.48 -22.58
CA ILE A 360 39.36 -7.87 -22.85
C ILE A 360 39.85 -7.99 -24.29
N ASP A 361 39.15 -7.34 -25.24
CA ASP A 361 39.51 -7.32 -26.66
C ASP A 361 40.81 -6.54 -26.93
N GLY A 362 41.25 -5.67 -26.00
CA GLY A 362 42.42 -4.82 -26.16
C GLY A 362 43.73 -5.29 -25.51
N SER A 363 43.70 -6.24 -24.55
CA SER A 363 44.89 -6.54 -23.73
C SER A 363 45.21 -8.03 -23.48
N GLY A 364 44.42 -8.97 -23.99
CA GLY A 364 44.51 -10.35 -23.51
C GLY A 364 44.00 -10.48 -22.06
N ILE A 365 43.51 -11.67 -21.73
CA ILE A 365 42.54 -11.95 -20.66
C ILE A 365 43.06 -11.59 -19.24
N PRO A 366 42.40 -10.68 -18.50
CA PRO A 366 42.52 -10.59 -17.03
C PRO A 366 41.41 -11.39 -16.32
N PRO A 367 41.59 -11.75 -15.04
CA PRO A 367 40.78 -12.76 -14.36
C PRO A 367 39.35 -12.29 -14.02
N VAL A 368 38.46 -13.29 -14.00
CA VAL A 368 37.04 -13.20 -13.60
C VAL A 368 36.91 -12.71 -12.16
N GLY A 369 36.32 -11.52 -11.97
CA GLY A 369 35.88 -10.99 -10.68
C GLY A 369 34.36 -11.10 -10.51
N PRO A 370 33.84 -11.31 -9.28
CA PRO A 370 32.52 -11.89 -9.06
C PRO A 370 31.37 -10.90 -9.22
N GLY A 371 30.20 -11.43 -9.58
CA GLY A 371 28.91 -10.82 -9.30
C GLY A 371 27.91 -10.83 -10.45
N MET A 372 27.26 -11.97 -10.73
CA MET A 372 25.88 -11.89 -11.21
C MET A 372 25.03 -11.32 -10.07
N ALA A 373 24.95 -10.00 -9.99
CA ALA A 373 24.16 -9.29 -8.99
C ALA A 373 23.76 -7.91 -9.52
N GLY A 374 23.12 -7.88 -10.69
CA GLY A 374 22.18 -6.81 -11.04
C GLY A 374 20.79 -7.34 -10.74
N THR A 375 20.38 -7.29 -9.47
CA THR A 375 19.01 -7.61 -9.07
C THR A 375 18.31 -6.31 -8.68
N PRO A 376 17.15 -6.00 -9.27
CA PRO A 376 16.37 -4.83 -8.90
C PRO A 376 15.97 -4.81 -7.41
#